data_AF-A0A1G4ASB1-F1
#
_entry.id   AF-A0A1G4ASB1-F1
#
_cell.length_a   1.000
_cell.length_b   1.000
_cell.length_c   1.000
_cell.angle_alpha   90.00
_cell.angle_beta   90.00
_cell.angle_gamma   90.00
#
_symmetry.space_group_name_H-M   'P 1'
#
loop_
_entity.id
_entity.type
_entity.pdbx_description
1 polymer ?
#
loop_
_entity_poly.entity_id
_entity_poly.type
_entity_poly.pdbx_seq_one_letter_code
_entity_poly.pdbx_strand_id
1 'polypeptide(L)'
;MKGPESLLPSSSSAVDVVLLDGGGLTTTDDTKIHADGHDRPYFLHNWCFYIHHRVSGRKVLWDLGISDDRELYTPFVLNYHWTSCNPVGPRRRLGDQLRDLGVEPSEIDTVLFRLREAAEEFGMHIAMAHDAEFIKDGKDGVDLVTRHKRLIHTHKSKRE
;
A
#
# COMPACT_ATOMS: atom_id res chain seq x y z
N MET A 1 -17.39 14.72 27.11
CA MET A 1 -15.93 14.86 27.33
C MET A 1 -15.31 15.18 25.98
N LYS A 2 -14.70 16.35 25.81
CA LYS A 2 -13.87 16.65 24.63
C LYS A 2 -12.51 16.00 24.86
N GLY A 3 -12.04 15.20 23.89
CA GLY A 3 -10.69 14.63 23.92
C GLY A 3 -9.62 15.73 23.85
N PRO A 4 -8.33 15.38 23.97
CA PRO A 4 -7.24 16.35 23.88
C PRO A 4 -7.18 16.88 22.43
N GLU A 5 -7.96 17.92 22.14
CA GLU A 5 -7.78 18.71 20.93
C GLU A 5 -6.34 19.24 20.96
N SER A 6 -5.60 18.88 19.92
CA SER A 6 -4.16 18.77 19.89
C SER A 6 -3.44 20.10 20.12
N LEU A 7 -2.42 20.06 20.97
CA LEU A 7 -1.42 21.11 21.21
C LEU A 7 -0.49 21.38 20.00
N LEU A 8 -0.86 20.93 18.80
CA LEU A 8 -0.01 21.07 17.62
C LEU A 8 -0.21 22.45 17.00
N PRO A 9 0.87 23.14 16.58
CA PRO A 9 0.76 24.45 15.96
C PRO A 9 -0.12 24.39 14.69
N SER A 10 -1.08 25.30 14.58
CA SER A 10 -1.84 25.52 13.36
C SER A 10 -0.99 26.32 12.36
N SER A 11 0.08 25.71 11.83
CA SER A 11 0.84 26.31 10.73
C SER A 11 0.32 25.81 9.39
N SER A 12 0.54 26.60 8.34
CA SER A 12 0.32 26.17 6.95
C SER A 12 1.29 25.08 6.46
N SER A 13 2.15 24.59 7.34
CA SER A 13 3.12 23.53 7.08
C SER A 13 2.80 22.22 7.78
N ALA A 14 1.68 22.15 8.53
CA ALA A 14 1.25 20.96 9.23
C ALA A 14 0.26 20.12 8.41
N VAL A 15 0.36 18.80 8.54
CA VAL A 15 -0.58 17.82 7.98
C VAL A 15 -1.10 16.91 9.08
N ASP A 16 -2.33 16.43 8.96
CA ASP A 16 -2.77 15.27 9.74
C ASP A 16 -2.24 14.01 9.09
N VAL A 17 -1.79 13.05 9.89
CA VAL A 17 -1.37 11.72 9.43
C VAL A 17 -2.11 10.68 10.25
N VAL A 18 -2.75 9.75 9.57
CA VAL A 18 -3.45 8.60 10.17
C VAL A 18 -2.83 7.33 9.63
N LEU A 19 -2.39 6.44 10.53
CA LEU A 19 -1.99 5.08 10.18
C LEU A 19 -3.25 4.25 9.92
N LEU A 20 -3.33 3.66 8.74
CA LEU A 20 -4.35 2.72 8.31
C LEU A 20 -3.80 1.30 8.41
N ASP A 21 -4.69 0.35 8.69
CA ASP A 21 -4.38 -1.08 8.61
C ASP A 21 -4.17 -1.43 7.13
N GLY A 22 -2.92 -1.65 6.73
CA GLY A 22 -2.55 -2.06 5.38
C GLY A 22 -2.43 -3.57 5.23
N GLY A 23 -2.78 -4.37 6.25
CA GLY A 23 -2.54 -5.80 6.28
C GLY A 23 -1.09 -6.15 6.61
N GLY A 24 -0.56 -7.19 6.00
CA GLY A 24 0.81 -7.61 6.18
C GLY A 24 1.13 -8.96 5.55
N LEU A 25 2.23 -9.55 6.02
CA LEU A 25 2.70 -10.86 5.59
C LEU A 25 2.88 -11.75 6.81
N THR A 26 2.32 -12.95 6.79
CA THR A 26 2.77 -14.03 7.67
C THR A 26 3.97 -14.72 7.02
N THR A 27 5.04 -14.91 7.77
CA THR A 27 6.24 -15.57 7.26
C THR A 27 6.44 -16.96 7.88
N THR A 28 7.22 -17.79 7.19
CA THR A 28 7.66 -19.10 7.68
C THR A 28 8.95 -19.01 8.51
N ASP A 29 9.80 -18.05 8.19
CA ASP A 29 11.09 -17.78 8.81
C ASP A 29 11.38 -16.26 8.73
N ASP A 30 12.54 -15.84 9.25
CA ASP A 30 12.99 -14.45 9.20
C ASP A 30 14.18 -14.20 8.24
N THR A 31 14.52 -15.21 7.44
CA THR A 31 15.64 -15.20 6.47
C THR A 31 15.50 -14.14 5.39
N LYS A 32 14.29 -13.62 5.19
CA LYS A 32 13.99 -12.56 4.21
C LYS A 32 14.31 -11.16 4.71
N ILE A 33 14.53 -10.99 6.02
CA ILE A 33 14.79 -9.68 6.63
C ILE A 33 16.05 -9.67 7.52
N HIS A 34 16.54 -10.83 7.93
CA HIS A 34 17.75 -10.97 8.74
C HIS A 34 18.86 -11.71 7.98
N ALA A 35 20.07 -11.14 8.03
CA ALA A 35 21.25 -11.74 7.39
C ALA A 35 21.69 -13.06 8.05
N ASP A 36 21.40 -13.22 9.34
CA ASP A 36 21.65 -14.41 10.15
C ASP A 36 20.41 -15.30 10.30
N GLY A 37 19.51 -15.22 9.33
CA GLY A 37 18.15 -15.78 9.34
C GLY A 37 17.91 -17.04 10.17
N HIS A 38 16.79 -17.02 10.87
CA HIS A 38 16.34 -18.03 11.82
C HIS A 38 15.01 -18.63 11.36
N ASP A 39 14.78 -19.90 11.71
CA ASP A 39 13.50 -20.60 11.51
C ASP A 39 12.44 -20.09 12.52
N ARG A 40 12.09 -18.81 12.42
CA ARG A 40 11.18 -18.10 13.31
C ARG A 40 10.10 -17.39 12.50
N PRO A 41 8.85 -17.88 12.51
CA PRO A 41 7.77 -17.20 11.83
C PRO A 41 7.44 -15.89 12.55
N TYR A 42 7.13 -14.85 11.79
CA TYR A 42 6.69 -13.56 12.33
C TYR A 42 5.62 -12.94 11.42
N PHE A 43 5.00 -11.87 11.92
CA PHE A 43 4.09 -11.05 11.12
C PHE A 43 4.78 -9.75 10.73
N LEU A 44 4.89 -9.50 9.42
CA LEU A 44 5.41 -8.26 8.89
C LEU A 44 4.23 -7.33 8.54
N HIS A 45 4.03 -6.31 9.36
CA HIS A 45 2.98 -5.32 9.11
C HIS A 45 3.26 -4.52 7.84
N ASN A 46 2.23 -4.33 7.03
CA ASN A 46 2.24 -3.37 5.94
C ASN A 46 1.47 -2.11 6.40
N TRP A 47 2.12 -0.95 6.28
CA TRP A 47 1.57 0.32 6.75
C TRP A 47 1.10 1.16 5.56
N CYS A 48 -0.14 1.61 5.65
CA CYS A 48 -0.71 2.62 4.76
C CYS A 48 -0.99 3.87 5.58
N PHE A 49 -0.80 5.07 5.01
CA PHE A 49 -1.09 6.32 5.72
C PHE A 49 -2.06 7.17 4.94
N TYR A 50 -3.08 7.69 5.62
CA TYR A 50 -3.87 8.80 5.13
C TYR A 50 -3.26 10.11 5.61
N ILE A 51 -3.07 11.05 4.69
CA ILE A 51 -2.47 12.36 4.96
C ILE A 51 -3.43 13.44 4.49
N HIS A 52 -3.78 14.35 5.39
CA HIS A 52 -4.64 15.50 5.09
C HIS A 52 -3.88 16.80 5.32
N HIS A 53 -3.64 17.53 4.24
CA HIS A 53 -3.14 18.89 4.33
C HIS A 53 -4.33 19.86 4.45
N ARG A 54 -4.74 20.15 5.69
CA ARG A 54 -5.93 20.94 6.00
C ARG A 54 -6.01 22.27 5.25
N VAL A 55 -4.88 22.96 5.10
CA VAL A 55 -4.86 24.31 4.50
C VAL A 55 -5.19 24.28 3.01
N SER A 56 -4.70 23.28 2.26
CA SER A 56 -5.05 23.16 0.83
C SER A 56 -6.22 22.21 0.59
N GLY A 57 -6.73 21.53 1.63
CA GLY A 57 -7.75 20.48 1.52
C GLY A 57 -7.28 19.20 0.81
N ARG A 58 -5.96 19.03 0.60
CA ARG A 58 -5.43 17.89 -0.16
C ARG A 58 -5.42 16.62 0.68
N LYS A 59 -5.83 15.52 0.07
CA LYS A 59 -5.99 14.21 0.70
C LYS A 59 -5.15 13.20 -0.07
N VAL A 60 -4.16 12.65 0.62
CA VAL A 60 -3.14 11.79 0.03
C VAL A 60 -3.14 10.45 0.74
N LEU A 61 -3.03 9.38 -0.02
CA LEU A 61 -2.65 8.08 0.52
C LEU A 61 -1.17 7.83 0.30
N TRP A 62 -0.50 7.41 1.35
CA TRP A 62 0.85 6.84 1.28
C TRP A 62 0.73 5.33 1.33
N ASP A 63 1.05 4.69 0.21
CA ASP A 63 0.85 3.25 -0.03
C ASP A 63 -0.62 2.82 0.00
N LEU A 64 -0.89 1.57 -0.35
CA LEU A 64 -2.24 0.98 -0.38
C LEU A 64 -2.33 -0.33 0.42
N GLY A 65 -1.28 -0.70 1.14
CA GLY A 65 -1.23 -1.97 1.85
C GLY A 65 -1.04 -3.17 0.91
N ILE A 66 -1.54 -4.33 1.33
CA ILE A 66 -1.44 -5.61 0.62
C ILE A 66 -2.79 -6.31 0.57
N SER A 67 -3.11 -6.96 -0.55
CA SER A 67 -4.33 -7.78 -0.70
C SER A 67 -4.01 -9.25 -0.46
N ASP A 68 -4.94 -10.01 0.12
CA ASP A 68 -4.88 -11.48 0.21
C ASP A 68 -5.53 -12.18 -1.00
N ASP A 69 -6.09 -11.43 -1.96
CA ASP A 69 -6.65 -11.99 -3.18
C ASP A 69 -5.55 -12.50 -4.11
N ARG A 70 -5.44 -13.83 -4.18
CA ARG A 70 -4.49 -14.57 -4.99
C ARG A 70 -4.60 -14.26 -6.48
N GLU A 71 -5.76 -13.84 -6.98
CA GLU A 71 -5.96 -13.51 -8.40
C GLU A 71 -5.20 -12.24 -8.82
N LEU A 72 -4.81 -11.41 -7.86
CA LEU A 72 -4.05 -10.17 -8.09
C LEU A 72 -2.54 -10.41 -8.24
N TYR A 73 -2.08 -11.65 -8.02
CA TYR A 73 -0.67 -12.00 -7.98
C TYR A 73 -0.22 -12.76 -9.23
N THR A 74 1.03 -12.50 -9.64
CA THR A 74 1.63 -13.24 -10.76
C THR A 74 1.87 -14.71 -10.38
N PRO A 75 1.87 -15.64 -11.35
CA PRO A 75 2.23 -17.03 -11.09
C PRO A 75 3.58 -17.19 -10.40
N PHE A 76 4.54 -16.30 -10.65
CA PHE A 76 5.84 -16.32 -9.97
C PHE A 76 5.69 -16.11 -8.46
N VAL A 77 4.94 -15.11 -8.02
CA VAL A 77 4.69 -14.91 -6.58
C VAL A 77 3.97 -16.11 -5.99
N LEU A 78 2.91 -16.57 -6.66
CA LEU A 78 2.09 -17.69 -6.19
C LEU A 78 2.92 -18.98 -6.01
N ASN A 79 3.89 -19.22 -6.89
CA ASN A 79 4.69 -20.45 -6.90
C ASN A 79 5.95 -20.38 -6.02
N TYR A 80 6.55 -19.21 -5.84
CA TYR A 80 7.88 -19.09 -5.21
C TYR A 80 7.90 -18.29 -3.91
N HIS A 81 6.95 -17.37 -3.70
CA HIS A 81 6.95 -16.48 -2.54
C HIS A 81 5.80 -16.75 -1.58
N TRP A 82 4.64 -17.12 -2.11
CA TRP A 82 3.41 -17.23 -1.32
C TRP A 82 3.53 -18.13 -0.10
N THR A 83 4.26 -19.26 -0.21
CA THR A 83 4.41 -20.21 0.89
C THR A 83 5.38 -19.73 1.96
N SER A 84 6.33 -18.85 1.63
CA SER A 84 7.34 -18.36 2.58
C SER A 84 6.96 -17.01 3.21
N CYS A 85 6.26 -16.16 2.45
CA CYS A 85 5.71 -14.87 2.86
C CYS A 85 4.28 -14.76 2.29
N ASN A 86 3.30 -15.16 3.09
CA ASN A 86 1.89 -15.21 2.68
C ASN A 86 1.20 -13.87 2.95
N PRO A 87 0.64 -13.20 1.91
CA PRO A 87 -0.18 -12.00 2.06
C PRO A 87 -1.38 -12.21 2.99
N VAL A 88 -1.57 -11.26 3.88
CA VAL A 88 -2.75 -11.14 4.73
C VAL A 88 -3.31 -9.75 4.51
N GLY A 89 -4.50 -9.67 3.94
CA GLY A 89 -5.19 -8.42 3.69
C GLY A 89 -5.49 -7.65 4.97
N PRO A 90 -5.82 -6.36 4.88
CA PRO A 90 -6.23 -5.59 6.04
C PRO A 90 -7.52 -6.17 6.63
N ARG A 91 -7.71 -6.06 7.95
CA ARG A 91 -8.92 -6.57 8.62
C ARG A 91 -10.22 -5.92 8.11
N ARG A 92 -10.09 -4.72 7.55
CA ARG A 92 -11.15 -3.95 6.89
C ARG A 92 -10.59 -3.36 5.61
N ARG A 93 -11.41 -3.30 4.56
CA ARG A 93 -11.02 -2.68 3.28
C ARG A 93 -10.58 -1.25 3.49
N LEU A 94 -9.59 -0.80 2.71
CA LEU A 94 -9.03 0.54 2.85
C LEU A 94 -10.10 1.64 2.69
N GLY A 95 -11.02 1.46 1.74
CA GLY A 95 -12.13 2.38 1.55
C GLY A 95 -13.10 2.46 2.74
N ASP A 96 -13.27 1.38 3.50
CA ASP A 96 -14.08 1.41 4.72
C ASP A 96 -13.36 2.16 5.84
N GLN A 97 -12.05 1.99 5.96
CA GLN A 97 -11.24 2.72 6.93
C GLN A 97 -11.26 4.23 6.65
N LEU A 98 -11.22 4.64 5.38
CA LEU A 98 -11.39 6.05 4.99
C LEU A 98 -12.78 6.58 5.35
N ARG A 99 -13.83 5.80 5.10
CA ARG A 99 -15.21 6.19 5.46
C ARG A 99 -15.39 6.35 6.96
N ASP A 100 -14.72 5.53 7.79
CA ASP A 100 -14.72 5.73 9.25
C ASP A 100 -14.10 7.07 9.67
N LEU A 101 -13.18 7.61 8.86
CA LEU A 101 -12.59 8.95 9.03
C LEU A 101 -13.45 10.07 8.42
N GLY A 102 -14.61 9.73 7.83
CA GLY A 102 -15.47 10.67 7.12
C GLY A 102 -14.91 11.12 5.77
N VAL A 103 -14.10 10.28 5.13
CA VAL A 103 -13.48 10.54 3.82
C VAL A 103 -13.96 9.51 2.81
N GLU A 104 -14.56 9.97 1.71
CA GLU A 104 -14.87 9.08 0.60
C GLU A 104 -13.61 8.78 -0.22
N PRO A 105 -13.40 7.54 -0.70
CA PRO A 105 -12.22 7.18 -1.49
C PRO A 105 -12.00 8.08 -2.73
N SER A 106 -13.08 8.58 -3.34
CA SER A 106 -13.02 9.50 -4.48
C SER A 106 -12.47 10.89 -4.14
N GLU A 107 -12.33 11.23 -2.85
CA GLU A 107 -11.73 12.49 -2.41
C GLU A 107 -10.20 12.43 -2.32
N ILE A 108 -9.59 11.24 -2.47
CA ILE A 108 -8.13 11.08 -2.50
C ILE A 108 -7.60 11.61 -3.84
N ASP A 109 -6.84 12.70 -3.80
CA ASP A 109 -6.28 13.32 -5.02
C ASP A 109 -4.95 12.71 -5.44
N THR A 110 -4.21 12.12 -4.50
CA THR A 110 -2.87 11.57 -4.76
C THR A 110 -2.65 10.27 -4.02
N VAL A 111 -2.01 9.30 -4.69
CA VAL A 111 -1.46 8.10 -4.05
C VAL A 111 0.05 8.06 -4.30
N LEU A 112 0.82 7.93 -3.22
CA LEU A 112 2.28 7.83 -3.24
C LEU A 112 2.72 6.38 -3.07
N PHE A 113 3.40 5.80 -4.05
CA PHE A 113 4.00 4.47 -3.98
C PHE A 113 5.49 4.52 -3.64
N ARG A 114 5.96 3.56 -2.84
CA ARG A 114 7.34 3.51 -2.31
C ARG A 114 8.36 2.79 -3.20
N LEU A 115 7.93 1.97 -4.16
CA LEU A 115 8.75 0.81 -4.55
C LEU A 115 9.38 0.86 -5.94
N ARG A 116 9.27 1.97 -6.68
CA ARG A 116 9.84 2.07 -8.04
C ARG A 116 11.37 1.95 -8.04
N GLU A 117 12.07 2.66 -7.15
CA GLU A 117 13.54 2.64 -7.05
C GLU A 117 14.05 1.28 -6.56
N ALA A 118 13.34 0.67 -5.60
CA ALA A 118 13.61 -0.68 -5.11
C ALA A 118 13.58 -1.76 -6.21
N ALA A 119 12.64 -1.64 -7.16
CA ALA A 119 12.55 -2.57 -8.29
C ALA A 119 13.54 -2.28 -9.40
N GLU A 120 13.76 -1.00 -9.71
CA GLU A 120 14.65 -0.59 -10.79
C GLU A 120 16.13 -0.80 -10.44
N GLU A 121 16.53 -0.57 -9.18
CA GLU A 121 17.94 -0.63 -8.76
C GLU A 121 18.33 -1.96 -8.10
N PHE A 122 17.41 -2.60 -7.38
CA PHE A 122 17.72 -3.79 -6.58
C PHE A 122 17.00 -5.05 -7.07
N GLY A 123 16.27 -4.97 -8.19
CA GLY A 123 15.54 -6.11 -8.76
C GLY A 123 14.43 -6.65 -7.85
N MET A 124 13.95 -5.84 -6.89
CA MET A 124 12.90 -6.24 -5.97
C MET A 124 11.58 -6.44 -6.74
N HIS A 125 10.98 -7.61 -6.61
CA HIS A 125 9.66 -7.88 -7.15
C HIS A 125 8.60 -7.12 -6.32
N ILE A 126 8.07 -6.01 -6.86
CA ILE A 126 6.94 -5.22 -6.29
C ILE A 126 5.61 -5.99 -6.33
N ALA A 127 5.64 -7.29 -6.63
CA ALA A 127 4.43 -8.05 -6.91
C ALA A 127 3.58 -8.36 -5.67
N MET A 128 3.97 -7.89 -4.48
CA MET A 128 3.19 -8.03 -3.24
C MET A 128 2.90 -6.73 -2.51
N ALA A 129 3.13 -5.60 -3.15
CA ALA A 129 2.69 -4.34 -2.61
C ALA A 129 1.54 -3.84 -3.47
N HIS A 130 0.55 -3.27 -2.79
CA HIS A 130 -0.60 -2.55 -3.30
C HIS A 130 -1.88 -3.39 -3.43
N ASP A 131 -2.91 -2.96 -2.70
CA ASP A 131 -4.28 -3.38 -2.88
C ASP A 131 -4.79 -2.95 -4.26
N ALA A 132 -4.90 -3.90 -5.19
CA ALA A 132 -5.36 -3.63 -6.54
C ALA A 132 -6.89 -3.45 -6.64
N GLU A 133 -7.67 -3.71 -5.58
CA GLU A 133 -9.10 -3.37 -5.57
C GLU A 133 -9.28 -1.85 -5.51
N PHE A 134 -8.51 -1.16 -4.65
CA PHE A 134 -8.57 0.31 -4.52
C PHE A 134 -8.28 1.03 -5.85
N ILE A 135 -7.31 0.51 -6.63
CA ILE A 135 -6.95 1.08 -7.93
C ILE A 135 -8.07 0.87 -8.96
N LYS A 136 -8.84 -0.21 -8.88
CA LYS A 136 -9.93 -0.53 -9.82
C LYS A 136 -11.21 0.25 -9.56
N ASP A 137 -11.50 0.56 -8.30
CA ASP A 137 -12.71 1.31 -7.91
C ASP A 137 -12.57 2.84 -8.10
N GLY A 138 -11.33 3.35 -8.13
CA GLY A 138 -11.02 4.77 -8.37
C GLY A 138 -11.09 5.16 -9.85
N LYS A 139 -12.25 5.60 -10.32
CA LYS A 139 -12.44 6.14 -11.68
C LYS A 139 -11.50 7.32 -11.97
N ASP A 140 -10.50 7.10 -12.83
CA ASP A 140 -9.73 8.01 -13.69
C ASP A 140 -9.18 9.37 -13.16
N GLY A 141 -9.43 9.77 -11.91
CA GLY A 141 -9.10 11.10 -11.38
C GLY A 141 -7.98 11.17 -10.35
N VAL A 142 -7.41 10.03 -9.93
CA VAL A 142 -6.34 9.99 -8.91
C VAL A 142 -4.98 10.24 -9.57
N ASP A 143 -4.26 11.27 -9.14
CA ASP A 143 -2.88 11.50 -9.59
C ASP A 143 -1.95 10.51 -8.89
N LEU A 144 -1.60 9.44 -9.59
CA LEU A 144 -0.65 8.43 -9.13
C LEU A 144 0.76 9.02 -9.21
N VAL A 145 1.20 9.69 -8.14
CA VAL A 145 2.52 10.31 -8.07
C VAL A 145 3.55 9.24 -7.67
N THR A 146 3.90 8.41 -8.65
CA THR A 146 5.18 7.65 -8.74
C THR A 146 5.44 7.22 -10.19
N ARG A 147 5.55 8.17 -11.14
CA ARG A 147 5.82 7.92 -12.60
C ARG A 147 5.22 6.60 -13.14
N HIS A 148 3.90 6.44 -13.04
CA HIS A 148 3.17 5.21 -13.36
C HIS A 148 2.81 5.07 -14.86
N LYS A 149 3.77 5.23 -15.78
CA LYS A 149 3.54 5.05 -17.24
C LYS A 149 4.39 3.92 -17.82
N ARG A 150 4.02 2.66 -17.57
CA ARG A 150 4.26 1.45 -18.42
C ARG A 150 4.19 0.19 -17.53
N LEU A 151 3.02 -0.42 -17.41
CA LEU A 151 2.99 -1.87 -17.14
C LEU A 151 1.66 -2.53 -17.55
N ILE A 152 0.58 -1.77 -17.72
CA ILE A 152 -0.72 -2.33 -18.13
C ILE A 152 -0.77 -2.71 -19.63
N HIS A 153 0.23 -2.37 -20.46
CA HIS A 153 0.15 -2.54 -21.92
C HIS A 153 1.17 -3.48 -22.58
N THR A 154 1.94 -4.26 -21.84
CA THR A 154 2.93 -5.18 -22.44
C THR A 154 2.75 -6.60 -21.95
N HIS A 155 1.62 -7.24 -22.30
CA HIS A 155 1.49 -8.71 -22.41
C HIS A 155 0.56 -9.10 -23.57
N LYS A 156 0.67 -8.40 -24.71
CA LYS A 156 0.20 -8.89 -26.01
C LYS A 156 1.21 -8.54 -27.09
N SER A 157 2.22 -9.40 -27.24
CA SER A 157 2.98 -9.66 -28.46
C SER A 157 4.37 -10.16 -28.04
N LYS A 158 4.49 -11.48 -27.99
CA LYS A 158 5.67 -12.28 -28.34
C LYS A 158 5.30 -13.75 -28.10
N ARG A 159 4.50 -14.27 -29.02
CA ARG A 159 4.56 -15.66 -29.45
C ARG A 159 4.75 -15.59 -30.96
N GLU A 160 5.91 -16.09 -31.36
CA GLU A 160 6.34 -16.64 -32.67
C GLU A 160 5.69 -16.10 -33.95
#